data_AF-A0A183KRY9-F1
#
_entry.id   AF-A0A183KRY9-F1
#
_cell.length_a   1.000
_cell.length_b   1.000
_cell.length_c   1.000
_cell.angle_alpha   90.00
_cell.angle_beta   90.00
_cell.angle_gamma   90.00
#
_symmetry.space_group_name_H-M   'P 1'
#
loop_
_entity.id
_entity.type
_entity.pdbx_description
1 polymer ?
#
loop_
_entity_poly.entity_id
_entity_poly.type
_entity_poly.pdbx_seq_one_letter_code
_entity_poly.pdbx_strand_id
1 'polypeptide(L)'
;MVLPVLGVCEVIYWSEQIPEDDNASSLVSVKIEDLPDTLKDDELDPLVLRVKETIKDSEAKERFDGLSTDVHSQVSPPSVDQFFRNYLQNNGFLETLNVFQAEWFKFLHKGLLNKEAAPVPDIYIQNDELRNVIKDIRSENLTLKNSVL
;
A
#
# COMPACT_ATOMS: atom_id res chain seq x y z
N MET A 1 -23.38 47.44 -0.24
CA MET A 1 -22.70 47.74 -1.53
C MET A 1 -21.21 47.83 -1.22
N VAL A 2 -20.53 46.68 -1.30
CA VAL A 2 -19.49 46.31 -2.30
C VAL A 2 -18.07 46.72 -1.87
N LEU A 3 -17.34 45.68 -1.43
CA LEU A 3 -15.89 45.38 -1.44
C LEU A 3 -14.88 46.19 -0.58
N PRO A 4 -14.13 45.52 0.33
CA PRO A 4 -12.85 45.98 0.82
C PRO A 4 -11.72 45.65 -0.17
N VAL A 5 -10.79 46.60 -0.34
CA VAL A 5 -9.63 46.49 -1.22
C VAL A 5 -8.56 45.63 -0.54
N LEU A 6 -8.21 44.56 -1.26
CA LEU A 6 -7.08 43.64 -1.16
C LEU A 6 -5.90 44.10 -0.29
N GLY A 7 -5.66 43.35 0.79
CA GLY A 7 -4.37 43.31 1.47
C GLY A 7 -3.34 42.58 0.61
N VAL A 8 -2.23 43.24 0.37
CA VAL A 8 -1.12 42.78 -0.48
C VAL A 8 -0.29 41.78 0.31
N CYS A 9 -0.23 40.52 -0.15
CA CYS A 9 0.74 39.54 0.35
C CYS A 9 2.14 39.87 -0.19
N GLU A 10 3.08 39.95 0.73
CA GLU A 10 4.51 40.22 0.54
C GLU A 10 5.20 39.03 -0.15
N VAL A 11 5.75 39.26 -1.35
CA VAL A 11 6.59 38.27 -2.06
C VAL A 11 8.04 38.62 -1.78
N ILE A 12 8.69 37.84 -0.93
CA ILE A 12 10.13 37.94 -0.65
C ILE A 12 10.88 37.47 -1.90
N TYR A 13 11.46 38.42 -2.63
CA TYR A 13 12.41 38.14 -3.71
C TYR A 13 13.78 37.83 -3.10
N TRP A 14 14.26 36.60 -3.28
CA TRP A 14 15.67 36.27 -3.09
C TRP A 14 16.46 36.79 -4.31
N SER A 15 17.32 37.77 -4.07
CA SER A 15 18.22 38.34 -5.08
C SER A 15 19.59 37.70 -4.89
N GLU A 16 19.98 36.79 -5.78
CA GLU A 16 21.32 36.19 -5.80
C GLU A 16 22.11 36.80 -6.96
N GLN A 17 23.08 37.64 -6.63
CA GLN A 17 24.02 38.25 -7.57
C GLN A 17 24.93 37.18 -8.18
N ILE A 18 24.93 37.06 -9.51
CA ILE A 18 25.94 36.31 -10.27
C ILE A 18 26.96 37.34 -10.80
N PRO A 19 28.25 37.26 -10.44
CA PRO A 19 29.27 38.10 -11.07
C PRO A 19 29.62 37.59 -12.48
N GLU A 20 29.71 38.52 -13.42
CA GLU A 20 30.15 38.28 -14.79
C GLU A 20 31.64 37.88 -14.81
N ASP A 21 31.94 36.75 -15.47
CA ASP A 21 33.30 36.39 -15.87
C ASP A 21 33.32 36.15 -17.39
N ASP A 22 34.09 36.99 -18.07
CA ASP A 22 34.35 37.01 -19.50
C ASP A 22 35.26 35.83 -19.89
N ASN A 23 34.69 34.78 -20.50
CA ASN A 23 35.49 33.85 -21.31
C ASN A 23 34.72 33.41 -22.55
N ALA A 24 35.15 33.95 -23.69
CA ALA A 24 34.64 33.68 -25.01
C ALA A 24 34.75 32.19 -25.37
N SER A 25 33.62 31.52 -25.51
CA SER A 25 33.56 30.20 -26.16
C SER A 25 33.03 30.34 -27.58
N SER A 26 33.88 29.99 -28.54
CA SER A 26 33.60 30.01 -29.98
C SER A 26 32.40 29.11 -30.31
N LEU A 27 31.27 29.72 -30.67
CA LEU A 27 30.07 29.00 -31.04
C LEU A 27 30.16 28.62 -32.52
N VAL A 28 30.52 27.36 -32.80
CA VAL A 28 30.44 26.79 -34.16
C VAL A 28 28.98 26.44 -34.43
N SER A 29 28.33 27.23 -35.28
CA SER A 29 26.97 26.97 -35.75
C SER A 29 26.97 25.82 -36.77
N VAL A 30 26.48 24.65 -36.37
CA VAL A 30 26.20 23.51 -37.26
C VAL A 30 24.76 23.64 -37.77
N LYS A 31 24.57 23.62 -39.09
CA LYS A 31 23.23 23.66 -39.70
C LYS A 31 22.52 22.31 -39.50
N ILE A 32 21.35 22.37 -38.89
CA ILE A 32 20.48 21.23 -38.58
C ILE A 32 19.59 20.98 -39.81
N GLU A 33 20.09 20.35 -40.86
CA GLU A 33 19.24 20.10 -42.05
C GLU A 33 19.18 18.63 -42.52
N ASP A 34 19.92 17.68 -41.95
CA ASP A 34 19.84 16.29 -42.42
C ASP A 34 19.88 15.24 -41.29
N LEU A 35 18.79 15.13 -40.51
CA LEU A 35 18.52 13.92 -39.73
C LEU A 35 17.12 13.40 -40.04
N PRO A 36 16.95 12.12 -40.44
CA PRO A 36 15.63 11.57 -40.71
C PRO A 36 14.80 11.49 -39.43
N ASP A 37 13.68 12.21 -39.45
CA ASP A 37 12.69 12.34 -38.38
C ASP A 37 11.88 11.04 -38.25
N THR A 38 12.49 10.01 -37.64
CA THR A 38 11.81 8.73 -37.36
C THR A 38 12.19 8.16 -35.99
N LEU A 39 12.15 9.00 -34.96
CA LEU A 39 11.95 8.51 -33.60
C LEU A 39 10.47 8.58 -33.30
N LYS A 40 9.80 7.43 -33.44
CA LYS A 40 8.43 7.27 -32.96
C LYS A 40 8.49 7.24 -31.44
N ASP A 41 8.22 8.39 -30.83
CA ASP A 41 8.13 8.55 -29.37
C ASP A 41 6.91 7.79 -28.77
N ASP A 42 6.04 7.22 -29.62
CA ASP A 42 4.80 6.55 -29.23
C ASP A 42 4.98 5.13 -28.64
N GLU A 43 6.18 4.52 -28.74
CA GLU A 43 6.39 3.11 -28.35
C GLU A 43 6.88 2.92 -26.90
N LEU A 44 7.43 3.97 -26.27
CA LEU A 44 7.99 3.87 -24.92
C LEU A 44 6.93 4.00 -23.81
N ASP A 45 5.88 4.80 -24.07
CA ASP A 45 4.78 5.04 -23.16
C ASP A 45 3.99 3.78 -22.74
N PRO A 46 3.61 2.85 -23.64
CA PRO A 46 2.88 1.65 -23.23
C PRO A 46 3.70 0.69 -22.38
N LEU A 47 5.03 0.65 -22.57
CA LEU A 47 5.93 -0.20 -21.78
C LEU A 47 6.18 0.39 -20.40
N VAL A 48 6.40 1.69 -20.30
CA VAL A 48 6.56 2.40 -19.01
C VAL A 48 5.28 2.31 -18.18
N LEU A 49 4.11 2.40 -18.81
CA LEU A 49 2.83 2.25 -18.13
C LEU A 49 2.68 0.85 -17.53
N ARG A 50 3.01 -0.19 -18.29
CA ARG A 50 2.98 -1.59 -17.82
C ARG A 50 3.96 -1.83 -16.67
N VAL A 51 5.19 -1.31 -16.77
CA VAL A 51 6.18 -1.42 -15.69
C VAL A 51 5.68 -0.72 -14.43
N LYS A 52 5.12 0.49 -14.54
CA LYS A 52 4.50 1.20 -13.40
C LYS A 52 3.34 0.43 -12.78
N GLU A 53 2.52 -0.24 -13.59
CA GLU A 53 1.42 -1.08 -13.11
C GLU A 53 1.96 -2.31 -12.36
N THR A 54 2.93 -3.03 -12.95
CA THR A 54 3.56 -4.17 -12.29
C THR A 54 4.27 -3.81 -10.99
N ILE A 55 4.90 -2.64 -10.92
CA ILE A 55 5.57 -2.15 -9.69
C ILE A 55 4.53 -1.86 -8.61
N LYS A 56 3.44 -1.16 -8.95
CA LYS A 56 2.34 -0.90 -8.01
C LYS A 56 1.69 -2.18 -7.50
N ASP A 57 1.53 -3.18 -8.35
CA ASP A 57 1.01 -4.49 -7.98
C ASP A 57 1.97 -5.26 -7.06
N SER A 58 3.29 -5.19 -7.31
CA SER A 58 4.30 -5.77 -6.41
C SER A 58 4.37 -5.05 -5.06
N GLU A 59 4.31 -3.72 -5.03
CA GLU A 59 4.30 -2.93 -3.79
C GLU A 59 3.03 -3.21 -2.95
N ALA A 60 1.88 -3.42 -3.62
CA ALA A 60 0.65 -3.83 -2.97
C ALA A 60 0.76 -5.25 -2.37
N LYS A 61 1.44 -6.15 -3.06
CA LYS A 61 1.68 -7.52 -2.61
C LYS A 61 2.67 -7.61 -1.45
N GLU A 62 3.75 -6.82 -1.48
CA GLU A 62 4.74 -6.77 -0.39
C GLU A 62 4.15 -6.24 0.92
N ARG A 63 3.23 -5.26 0.85
CA ARG A 63 2.49 -4.78 2.04
C ARG A 63 1.53 -5.83 2.61
N PHE A 64 1.09 -6.76 1.78
CA PHE A 64 0.20 -7.85 2.18
C PHE A 64 0.98 -9.04 2.75
N ASP A 65 2.12 -9.39 2.15
CA ASP A 65 3.03 -10.43 2.68
C ASP A 65 3.72 -9.98 3.98
N GLY A 66 3.96 -8.68 4.18
CA GLY A 66 4.49 -8.12 5.44
C GLY A 66 3.53 -8.22 6.65
N LEU A 67 2.26 -8.60 6.43
CA LEU A 67 1.30 -8.93 7.49
C LEU A 67 1.34 -10.42 7.87
N SER A 68 2.12 -11.24 7.15
CA SER A 68 2.17 -12.69 7.28
C SER A 68 3.55 -13.19 7.72
N THR A 69 4.17 -12.61 8.74
CA THR A 69 5.24 -13.30 9.48
C THR A 69 5.25 -12.89 10.96
N ASP A 70 4.77 -13.84 11.76
CA ASP A 70 5.20 -14.18 13.12
C ASP A 70 6.09 -13.16 13.86
N VAL A 71 5.49 -12.44 14.81
CA VAL A 71 6.19 -12.06 16.05
C VAL A 71 5.17 -12.08 17.19
N HIS A 72 5.28 -13.11 18.04
CA HIS A 72 4.86 -13.06 19.43
C HIS A 72 5.52 -11.86 20.13
N SER A 73 4.89 -10.69 20.11
CA SER A 73 5.32 -9.52 20.89
C SER A 73 4.13 -8.64 21.24
N GLN A 74 3.94 -8.48 22.55
CA GLN A 74 3.05 -7.54 23.24
C GLN A 74 1.67 -7.37 22.56
N VAL A 75 0.72 -8.20 23.02
CA VAL A 75 -0.60 -8.40 22.42
C VAL A 75 -1.48 -7.15 22.56
N SER A 76 -1.25 -6.16 21.71
CA SER A 76 -2.32 -5.23 21.38
C SER A 76 -3.39 -6.04 20.64
N PRO A 77 -4.68 -5.88 20.98
CA PRO A 77 -5.77 -6.56 20.27
C PRO A 77 -5.66 -6.31 18.76
N PRO A 78 -5.92 -7.31 17.91
CA PRO A 78 -5.82 -7.15 16.46
C PRO A 78 -6.75 -6.05 15.96
N SER A 79 -6.34 -5.40 14.88
CA SER A 79 -7.22 -4.53 14.10
C SER A 79 -8.44 -5.32 13.62
N VAL A 80 -9.56 -4.62 13.43
CA VAL A 80 -10.81 -5.19 12.89
C VAL A 80 -10.57 -5.89 11.55
N ASP A 81 -9.74 -5.32 10.68
CA ASP A 81 -9.47 -5.91 9.37
C ASP A 81 -8.67 -7.21 9.47
N GLN A 82 -7.69 -7.26 10.39
CA GLN A 82 -6.89 -8.45 10.65
C GLN A 82 -7.75 -9.56 11.24
N PHE A 83 -8.67 -9.23 12.16
CA PHE A 83 -9.62 -10.19 12.71
C PHE A 83 -10.52 -10.79 11.62
N PHE A 84 -11.06 -9.98 10.72
CA PHE A 84 -11.90 -10.50 9.63
C PHE A 84 -11.12 -11.37 8.65
N ARG A 85 -9.87 -11.02 8.30
CA ARG A 85 -9.01 -11.88 7.48
C ARG A 85 -8.79 -13.24 8.13
N ASN A 86 -8.42 -13.24 9.41
CA ASN A 86 -8.16 -14.45 10.18
C ASN A 86 -9.43 -15.30 10.30
N TYR A 87 -10.58 -14.69 10.59
CA TYR A 87 -11.85 -15.39 10.69
C TYR A 87 -12.23 -16.07 9.37
N LEU A 88 -12.17 -15.34 8.25
CA LEU A 88 -12.53 -15.90 6.95
C LEU A 88 -11.59 -17.03 6.53
N GLN A 89 -10.29 -16.87 6.78
CA GLN A 89 -9.28 -17.89 6.51
C GLN A 89 -9.48 -19.14 7.36
N ASN A 90 -9.62 -18.99 8.68
CA ASN A 90 -9.73 -20.11 9.62
C ASN A 90 -11.03 -20.91 9.44
N ASN A 91 -12.09 -20.28 8.93
CA ASN A 91 -13.36 -20.94 8.64
C ASN A 91 -13.49 -21.42 7.18
N GLY A 92 -12.45 -21.26 6.35
CA GLY A 92 -12.42 -21.77 4.98
C GLY A 92 -13.19 -20.94 3.95
N PHE A 93 -13.54 -19.69 4.27
CA PHE A 93 -14.26 -18.77 3.38
C PHE A 93 -13.31 -18.05 2.40
N LEU A 94 -12.57 -18.83 1.61
CA LEU A 94 -11.48 -18.31 0.76
C LEU A 94 -11.96 -17.36 -0.36
N GLU A 95 -13.10 -17.66 -1.00
CA GLU A 95 -13.67 -16.79 -2.03
C GLU A 95 -14.13 -15.45 -1.44
N THR A 96 -14.77 -15.50 -0.27
CA THR A 96 -15.18 -14.30 0.47
C THR A 96 -13.97 -13.49 0.94
N LEU A 97 -12.91 -14.17 1.40
CA LEU A 97 -11.65 -13.53 1.78
C LEU A 97 -11.03 -12.77 0.60
N ASN A 98 -10.98 -13.37 -0.59
CA ASN A 98 -10.45 -12.71 -1.78
C ASN A 98 -11.24 -11.46 -2.15
N VAL A 99 -12.57 -11.55 -2.16
CA VAL A 99 -13.44 -10.39 -2.44
C VAL A 99 -13.27 -9.31 -1.37
N PHE A 100 -13.23 -9.70 -0.09
CA PHE A 100 -13.01 -8.79 1.03
C PHE A 100 -11.66 -8.06 0.89
N GLN A 101 -10.58 -8.78 0.59
CA GLN A 101 -9.25 -8.21 0.40
C GLN A 101 -9.22 -7.16 -0.73
N ALA A 102 -9.82 -7.49 -1.87
CA ALA A 102 -9.86 -6.60 -3.03
C ALA A 102 -10.67 -5.32 -2.73
N GLU A 103 -11.87 -5.44 -2.17
CA GLU A 103 -12.68 -4.28 -1.81
C GLU A 103 -12.03 -3.47 -0.69
N TRP A 104 -11.51 -4.11 0.35
CA TRP A 104 -10.80 -3.42 1.43
C TRP A 104 -9.64 -2.58 0.91
N PHE A 105 -8.82 -3.14 0.02
CA PHE A 105 -7.72 -2.42 -0.62
C PHE A 105 -8.21 -1.20 -1.42
N LYS A 106 -9.28 -1.38 -2.20
CA LYS A 106 -9.91 -0.30 -2.97
C LYS A 106 -10.45 0.81 -2.07
N PHE A 107 -11.12 0.48 -0.97
CA PHE A 107 -11.61 1.48 0.00
C PHE A 107 -10.46 2.18 0.75
N LEU A 108 -9.37 1.46 1.04
CA LEU A 108 -8.17 2.02 1.65
C LEU A 108 -7.51 3.07 0.76
N HIS A 109 -7.36 2.78 -0.54
CA HIS A 109 -6.76 3.70 -1.51
C HIS A 109 -7.62 4.92 -1.80
N LYS A 110 -8.95 4.78 -1.68
CA LYS A 110 -9.88 5.91 -1.76
C LYS A 110 -9.92 6.77 -0.49
N GLY A 111 -9.20 6.38 0.57
CA GLY A 111 -9.21 7.08 1.85
C GLY A 111 -10.57 6.99 2.58
N LEU A 112 -11.40 6.00 2.23
CA LEU A 112 -12.74 5.82 2.79
C LEU A 112 -12.74 4.96 4.06
N LEU A 113 -11.60 4.38 4.42
CA LEU A 113 -11.43 3.60 5.63
C LEU A 113 -10.77 4.45 6.71
N ASN A 114 -11.38 4.47 7.88
CA ASN A 114 -10.69 4.94 9.08
C ASN A 114 -9.65 3.89 9.49
N LYS A 115 -8.38 4.25 9.42
CA LYS A 115 -7.26 3.40 9.86
C LYS A 115 -7.21 3.25 11.39
N GLU A 116 -7.84 4.17 12.12
CA GLU A 116 -8.00 4.14 13.57
C GLU A 116 -9.32 3.47 13.99
N ALA A 117 -9.72 2.42 13.26
CA ALA A 117 -10.84 1.60 13.71
C ALA A 117 -10.54 1.08 15.12
N ALA A 118 -11.54 1.16 16.02
CA ALA A 118 -11.39 0.68 17.38
C ALA A 118 -10.91 -0.79 17.39
N PRO A 119 -10.03 -1.17 18.32
CA PRO A 119 -9.52 -2.53 18.39
C PRO A 119 -10.65 -3.54 18.58
N VAL A 120 -10.40 -4.77 18.13
CA VAL A 120 -11.36 -5.86 18.29
C VAL A 120 -11.56 -6.15 19.78
N PRO A 121 -12.81 -6.22 20.28
CA PRO A 121 -13.07 -6.50 21.68
C PRO A 121 -12.50 -7.84 22.14
N ASP A 122 -11.90 -7.86 23.32
CA ASP A 122 -11.20 -9.03 23.89
C ASP A 122 -12.05 -10.31 23.93
N ILE A 123 -13.38 -10.19 24.07
CA ILE A 123 -14.29 -11.34 24.08
C ILE A 123 -14.18 -12.19 22.80
N TYR A 124 -13.90 -11.57 21.65
CA TYR A 124 -13.76 -12.30 20.39
C TYR A 124 -12.42 -13.04 20.31
N ILE A 125 -11.37 -12.45 20.90
CA ILE A 125 -10.04 -13.07 21.00
C ILE A 125 -10.13 -14.31 21.91
N GLN A 126 -10.71 -14.14 23.11
CA GLN A 126 -10.91 -15.24 24.06
C GLN A 126 -11.73 -16.38 23.46
N ASN A 127 -12.77 -16.06 22.68
CA ASN A 127 -13.57 -17.08 22.01
C ASN A 127 -12.79 -17.86 20.96
N ASP A 128 -11.85 -17.23 20.25
CA ASP A 128 -10.99 -17.91 19.29
C ASP A 128 -9.99 -18.84 20.00
N GLU A 129 -9.35 -18.35 21.07
CA GLU A 129 -8.45 -19.14 21.91
C GLU A 129 -9.13 -20.39 22.48
N LEU A 130 -10.35 -20.23 23.02
CA LEU A 130 -11.14 -21.35 23.54
C LEU A 130 -11.48 -22.38 22.45
N ARG A 131 -11.77 -21.94 21.23
CA ARG A 131 -12.03 -22.87 20.10
C ARG A 131 -10.77 -23.66 19.74
N ASN A 132 -9.60 -23.02 19.76
CA ASN A 132 -8.33 -23.66 19.50
C ASN A 132 -8.02 -24.73 20.58
N VAL A 133 -8.18 -24.38 21.86
CA VAL A 133 -8.03 -25.34 22.97
C VAL A 133 -8.97 -26.54 22.82
N ILE A 134 -10.25 -26.30 22.48
CA ILE A 134 -11.21 -27.39 22.25
C ILE A 134 -10.78 -28.29 21.08
N LYS A 135 -10.28 -27.69 19.99
CA LYS A 135 -9.79 -28.43 18.83
C LYS A 135 -8.60 -29.31 19.19
N ASP A 136 -7.67 -28.79 19.97
CA ASP A 136 -6.46 -29.52 20.41
C ASP A 136 -6.81 -30.66 21.36
N ILE A 137 -7.65 -30.41 22.37
CA ILE A 137 -8.11 -31.48 23.28
C ILE A 137 -8.81 -32.59 22.51
N ARG A 138 -9.63 -32.24 21.50
CA ARG A 138 -10.31 -33.24 20.66
C ARG A 138 -9.34 -34.05 19.81
N SER A 139 -8.31 -33.41 19.24
CA SER A 139 -7.32 -34.12 18.41
C SER A 139 -6.46 -35.07 19.25
N GLU A 140 -6.07 -34.67 20.46
CA GLU A 140 -5.38 -35.53 21.42
C GLU A 140 -6.25 -36.73 21.81
N ASN A 141 -7.50 -36.49 22.19
CA ASN A 141 -8.44 -37.56 22.53
C ASN A 141 -8.65 -38.56 21.39
N LEU A 142 -8.74 -38.08 20.14
CA LEU A 142 -8.83 -38.95 18.96
C LEU A 142 -7.57 -39.80 18.80
N THR A 143 -6.39 -39.20 18.99
CA THR A 143 -5.11 -39.90 18.90
C THR A 143 -4.98 -40.99 19.95
N LEU A 144 -5.33 -40.69 21.20
CA LEU A 144 -5.33 -41.66 22.30
C LEU A 144 -6.31 -42.81 22.04
N LYS A 145 -7.53 -42.52 21.57
CA LYS A 145 -8.51 -43.56 21.22
C LYS A 145 -7.99 -44.50 20.12
N ASN A 146 -7.33 -43.95 19.10
CA ASN A 146 -6.76 -44.75 18.01
C ASN A 146 -5.50 -45.53 18.41
N SER A 147 -4.83 -45.15 19.50
CA SER A 147 -3.65 -45.86 20.03
C SER A 147 -4.00 -46.96 21.04
N VAL A 148 -5.22 -46.95 21.59
CA VAL A 148 -5.68 -47.90 22.61
C VAL A 148 -6.51 -49.04 21.99
N LEU A 149 -6.96 -48.88 20.75
CA LEU A 149 -7.57 -49.92 19.90
C LEU A 149 -6.51 -50.56 19.00
#